data_AF-A0A1F9QU15-F1
#
_entry.id   AF-A0A1F9QU15-F1
#
_cell.length_a   1.000
_cell.length_b   1.000
_cell.length_c   1.000
_cell.angle_alpha   90.00
_cell.angle_beta   90.00
_cell.angle_gamma   90.00
#
_symmetry.space_group_name_H-M   'P 1'
#
loop_
_entity.id
_entity.type
_entity.pdbx_description
1 polymer ?
#
loop_
_entity_poly.entity_id
_entity_poly.type
_entity_poly.pdbx_seq_one_letter_code
_entity_poly.pdbx_strand_id
1 'polypeptide(L)'
;MQNGFFDMFKKLYPAREKVVRNINALREIFRQNDDLVAFAAIVHKKDGSTIGLEAKKAWNVEGSREAGIIPELAPVKGETVLKKTRFSAFHRTGLAEFIRKNKVTEVYITGQVAGMCVINTSLDCYNHDIPSKVVTDAVMDTTKESVKFFSGYFHSLGIGIKTGDYIKQNPISACLLTPTYKPVADRQLYAAKRAREKGKNRGKL
;
A
#
# COMPACT_ATOMS: atom_id res chain seq x y z
N MET A 1 -0.83 6.93 -2.74
CA MET A 1 -1.49 7.47 -3.95
C MET A 1 -2.27 8.72 -3.57
N GLN A 2 -1.63 9.90 -3.57
CA GLN A 2 -2.26 11.16 -3.14
C GLN A 2 -2.54 12.07 -4.32
N ASN A 3 -3.55 12.94 -4.20
CA ASN A 3 -3.93 13.89 -5.24
C ASN A 3 -2.76 14.79 -5.65
N GLY A 4 -1.98 15.32 -4.71
CA GLY A 4 -0.93 16.29 -5.01
C GLY A 4 0.20 15.75 -5.89
N PHE A 5 0.44 14.45 -5.90
CA PHE A 5 1.39 13.84 -6.84
C PHE A 5 0.82 13.77 -8.27
N PHE A 6 -0.48 13.57 -8.43
CA PHE A 6 -1.13 13.65 -9.75
C PHE A 6 -1.22 15.08 -10.26
N ASP A 7 -1.32 16.05 -9.36
CA ASP A 7 -1.29 17.47 -9.73
C ASP A 7 0.14 17.95 -10.05
N MET A 8 1.13 17.46 -9.30
CA MET A 8 2.54 17.82 -9.45
C MET A 8 3.15 17.24 -10.74
N PHE A 9 2.90 15.97 -11.04
CA PHE A 9 3.45 15.33 -12.22
C PHE A 9 2.49 15.46 -13.39
N LYS A 10 2.92 16.15 -14.45
CA LYS A 10 2.16 16.31 -15.71
C LYS A 10 1.64 14.98 -16.27
N LYS A 11 2.40 13.90 -16.05
CA LYS A 11 2.03 12.55 -16.47
C LYS A 11 2.71 11.51 -15.59
N LEU A 12 1.96 10.45 -15.29
CA LEU A 12 2.45 9.25 -14.64
C LEU A 12 2.12 8.03 -15.50
N TYR A 13 2.96 7.01 -15.42
CA TYR A 13 2.86 5.76 -16.15
C TYR A 13 2.95 4.58 -15.16
N PRO A 14 2.26 3.45 -15.43
CA PRO A 14 1.18 3.31 -16.41
C PRO A 14 -0.04 4.14 -15.99
N ALA A 15 -1.15 4.07 -16.72
CA ALA A 15 -2.34 4.86 -16.40
C ALA A 15 -2.88 4.55 -14.98
N ARG A 16 -3.39 5.59 -14.30
CA ARG A 16 -3.87 5.53 -12.89
C ARG A 16 -4.87 4.41 -12.69
N GLU A 17 -5.79 4.25 -13.64
CA GLU A 17 -6.89 3.29 -13.60
C GLU A 17 -6.37 1.85 -13.53
N LYS A 18 -5.30 1.55 -14.27
CA LYS A 18 -4.66 0.22 -14.25
C LYS A 18 -4.06 -0.06 -12.87
N VAL A 19 -3.34 0.90 -12.30
CA VAL A 19 -2.69 0.74 -11.00
C VAL A 19 -3.71 0.66 -9.88
N VAL A 20 -4.71 1.53 -9.87
CA VAL A 20 -5.82 1.52 -8.90
C VAL A 20 -6.55 0.18 -8.92
N ARG A 21 -6.85 -0.37 -10.10
CA ARG A 21 -7.47 -1.70 -10.24
C ARG A 21 -6.65 -2.79 -9.54
N ASN A 22 -5.35 -2.81 -9.79
CA ASN A 22 -4.44 -3.80 -9.22
C ASN A 22 -4.30 -3.63 -7.69
N ILE A 23 -4.17 -2.39 -7.20
CA ILE A 23 -4.13 -2.11 -5.76
C ILE A 23 -5.41 -2.57 -5.08
N ASN A 24 -6.59 -2.26 -5.66
CA ASN A 24 -7.86 -2.67 -5.07
C ASN A 24 -8.06 -4.19 -5.09
N ALA A 25 -7.60 -4.90 -6.13
CA ALA A 25 -7.64 -6.36 -6.16
C ALA A 25 -6.82 -6.99 -5.02
N LEU A 26 -5.60 -6.47 -4.78
CA LEU A 26 -4.76 -6.91 -3.67
C LEU A 26 -5.36 -6.55 -2.31
N ARG A 27 -5.79 -5.30 -2.15
CA ARG A 27 -6.40 -4.78 -0.92
C ARG A 27 -7.61 -5.60 -0.51
N GLU A 28 -8.39 -6.07 -1.49
CA GLU A 28 -9.54 -6.94 -1.23
C GLU A 28 -9.12 -8.30 -0.69
N ILE A 29 -8.09 -8.93 -1.27
CA ILE A 29 -7.54 -10.20 -0.76
C ILE A 29 -6.99 -10.03 0.66
N PHE A 30 -6.24 -8.96 0.91
CA PHE A 30 -5.72 -8.65 2.25
C PHE A 30 -6.84 -8.55 3.28
N ARG A 31 -7.93 -7.86 2.94
CA ARG A 31 -9.11 -7.76 3.84
C ARG A 31 -9.76 -9.12 4.08
N GLN A 32 -9.90 -9.94 3.04
CA GLN A 32 -10.49 -11.27 3.16
C GLN A 32 -9.65 -12.20 4.04
N ASN A 33 -8.34 -12.00 4.05
CA ASN A 33 -7.40 -12.75 4.88
C ASN A 33 -7.21 -12.18 6.29
N ASP A 34 -7.89 -11.07 6.65
CA ASP A 34 -7.67 -10.33 7.89
C ASP A 34 -6.22 -9.77 8.01
N ASP A 35 -5.58 -9.54 6.86
CA ASP A 35 -4.28 -8.90 6.74
C ASP A 35 -4.40 -7.38 6.83
N LEU A 36 -3.30 -6.73 7.21
CA LEU A 36 -3.26 -5.29 7.45
C LEU A 36 -3.08 -4.50 6.14
N VAL A 37 -3.86 -3.42 6.03
CA VAL A 37 -3.69 -2.41 4.97
C VAL A 37 -3.32 -1.08 5.61
N ALA A 38 -2.21 -0.51 5.14
CA ALA A 38 -1.72 0.79 5.57
C ALA A 38 -1.40 1.68 4.36
N PHE A 39 -1.63 2.99 4.52
CA PHE A 39 -1.33 4.02 3.54
C PHE A 39 -0.21 4.90 4.07
N ALA A 40 0.76 5.22 3.22
CA ALA A 40 1.76 6.23 3.51
C ALA A 40 1.44 7.51 2.73
N ALA A 41 1.31 8.63 3.45
CA ALA A 41 0.93 9.91 2.89
C ALA A 41 1.98 10.97 3.26
N ILE A 42 2.57 11.63 2.26
CA ILE A 42 3.38 12.83 2.52
C ILE A 42 2.44 13.95 2.95
N VAL A 43 2.59 14.44 4.17
CA VAL A 43 1.77 15.53 4.74
C VAL A 43 2.68 16.52 5.45
N HIS A 44 2.66 17.77 5.01
CA HIS A 44 3.46 18.84 5.59
C HIS A 44 2.62 19.74 6.51
N LYS A 45 3.23 20.26 7.57
CA LYS A 45 2.62 21.27 8.44
C LYS A 45 2.35 22.58 7.68
N LYS A 46 1.30 23.28 8.09
CA LYS A 46 0.88 24.57 7.51
C LYS A 46 1.94 25.66 7.60
N ASP A 47 2.77 25.62 8.64
CA ASP A 47 3.88 26.55 8.88
C ASP A 47 5.12 26.28 8.00
N GLY A 48 5.09 25.22 7.17
CA GLY A 48 6.19 24.84 6.30
C GLY A 48 7.39 24.19 7.00
N SER A 49 7.39 24.06 8.33
CA SER A 49 8.54 23.58 9.12
C SER A 49 8.98 22.15 8.81
N THR A 50 8.13 21.36 8.16
CA THR A 50 8.40 19.96 7.77
C THR A 50 8.85 19.78 6.33
N ILE A 51 8.79 20.83 5.52
CA ILE A 51 9.25 20.81 4.13
C ILE A 51 10.77 20.70 4.15
N GLY A 52 11.31 19.71 3.45
CA GLY A 52 12.74 19.51 3.28
C GLY A 52 13.21 19.87 1.87
N LEU A 53 14.31 19.24 1.47
CA LEU A 53 14.95 19.45 0.17
C LEU A 53 14.07 19.05 -1.01
N GLU A 54 12.97 18.33 -0.78
CA GLU A 54 12.06 17.88 -1.81
C GLU A 54 11.26 19.01 -2.49
N ALA A 55 11.10 20.18 -1.85
CA ALA A 55 10.37 21.30 -2.44
C ALA A 55 10.79 22.66 -1.88
N LYS A 56 10.70 23.69 -2.74
CA LYS A 56 10.90 25.10 -2.34
C LYS A 56 9.61 25.78 -1.84
N LYS A 57 8.45 25.18 -2.11
CA LYS A 57 7.12 25.70 -1.76
C LYS A 57 6.31 24.63 -1.02
N ALA A 58 5.35 25.08 -0.22
CA ALA A 58 4.42 24.19 0.45
C ALA A 58 3.58 23.40 -0.56
N TRP A 59 3.46 22.09 -0.31
CA TRP A 59 2.67 21.14 -1.08
C TRP A 59 2.18 20.06 -0.11
N ASN A 60 1.10 19.34 -0.46
CA ASN A 60 0.49 18.34 0.43
C ASN A 60 0.36 18.81 1.88
N VAL A 61 -0.17 20.02 2.07
CA VAL A 61 -0.31 20.62 3.40
C VAL A 61 -1.45 19.95 4.16
N GLU A 62 -1.31 19.83 5.48
CA GLU A 62 -2.32 19.24 6.34
C GLU A 62 -3.70 19.88 6.15
N GLY A 63 -4.70 19.03 5.88
CA GLY A 63 -6.08 19.42 5.59
C GLY A 63 -6.35 19.82 4.14
N SER A 64 -5.34 19.83 3.26
CA SER A 64 -5.53 20.15 1.85
C SER A 64 -5.99 18.93 1.03
N ARG A 65 -6.59 19.19 -0.15
CA ARG A 65 -6.99 18.14 -1.10
C ARG A 65 -5.78 17.34 -1.58
N GLU A 66 -4.67 18.04 -1.84
CA GLU A 66 -3.41 17.50 -2.35
C GLU A 66 -2.84 16.43 -1.39
N ALA A 67 -2.93 16.68 -0.08
CA ALA A 67 -2.52 15.74 0.95
C ALA A 67 -3.42 14.49 1.05
N GLY A 68 -4.64 14.54 0.52
CA GLY A 68 -5.59 13.43 0.54
C GLY A 68 -5.16 12.25 -0.34
N ILE A 69 -5.45 11.03 0.13
CA ILE A 69 -5.45 9.83 -0.73
C ILE A 69 -6.54 9.99 -1.79
N ILE A 70 -6.28 9.51 -3.00
CA ILE A 70 -7.26 9.58 -4.10
C ILE A 70 -8.57 8.86 -3.74
N PRO A 71 -9.74 9.36 -4.19
CA PRO A 71 -11.05 8.78 -3.84
C PRO A 71 -11.18 7.27 -4.13
N GLU A 72 -10.61 6.78 -5.23
CA GLU A 72 -10.68 5.38 -5.65
C GLU A 72 -9.91 4.42 -4.74
N LEU A 73 -9.05 4.97 -3.89
CA LEU A 73 -8.29 4.25 -2.86
C LEU A 73 -8.54 4.81 -1.47
N ALA A 74 -9.65 5.52 -1.26
CA ALA A 74 -9.99 6.11 0.04
C ALA A 74 -9.88 5.04 1.15
N PRO A 75 -9.10 5.29 2.22
CA PRO A 75 -8.98 4.36 3.34
C PRO A 75 -10.35 4.11 3.98
N VAL A 76 -10.62 2.86 4.38
CA VAL A 76 -11.84 2.51 5.12
C VAL A 76 -11.54 2.32 6.61
N LYS A 77 -12.60 2.17 7.41
CA LYS A 77 -12.49 1.95 8.86
C LYS A 77 -11.54 0.79 9.16
N GLY A 78 -10.50 1.09 9.92
CA GLY A 78 -9.52 0.11 10.39
C GLY A 78 -8.24 0.02 9.56
N GLU A 79 -8.17 0.69 8.41
CA GLU A 79 -6.93 0.85 7.65
C GLU A 79 -6.15 2.06 8.17
N THR A 80 -4.83 1.90 8.30
CA THR A 80 -3.99 2.91 8.95
C THR A 80 -3.49 3.92 7.91
N VAL A 81 -3.47 5.21 8.23
CA VAL A 81 -2.81 6.24 7.42
C VAL A 81 -1.61 6.80 8.18
N LEU A 82 -0.42 6.49 7.69
CA LEU A 82 0.86 6.94 8.20
C LEU A 82 1.24 8.25 7.51
N LYS A 83 1.29 9.34 8.29
CA LYS A 83 1.78 10.63 7.81
C LYS A 83 3.31 10.62 7.84
N LYS A 84 3.93 10.91 6.70
CA LYS A 84 5.39 11.02 6.55
C LYS A 84 5.75 12.38 5.95
N THR A 85 7.00 12.78 6.07
CA THR A 85 7.52 14.02 5.47
C THR A 85 8.69 13.78 4.52
N ARG A 86 9.08 12.51 4.33
CA ARG A 86 10.18 12.06 3.45
C ARG A 86 9.74 10.89 2.58
N PHE A 87 10.62 10.42 1.71
CA PHE A 87 10.29 9.39 0.72
C PHE A 87 9.94 8.05 1.36
N SER A 88 10.76 7.54 2.27
CA SER A 88 10.49 6.30 2.98
C SER A 88 9.26 6.41 3.89
N ALA A 89 8.40 5.39 3.85
CA ALA A 89 7.29 5.24 4.78
C ALA A 89 7.71 4.94 6.22
N PHE A 90 8.98 4.62 6.48
CA PHE A 90 9.52 4.42 7.83
C PHE A 90 9.90 5.73 8.53
N HIS A 91 10.22 6.77 7.75
CA HIS A 91 10.80 8.00 8.28
C HIS A 91 9.80 8.74 9.19
N ARG A 92 10.02 8.62 10.52
CA ARG A 92 9.24 9.30 11.58
C ARG A 92 7.74 8.97 11.57
N THR A 93 7.37 7.74 11.19
CA THR A 93 5.95 7.33 11.08
C THR A 93 5.51 6.28 12.12
N GLY A 94 6.46 5.61 12.77
CA GLY A 94 6.18 4.44 13.60
C GLY A 94 5.90 3.15 12.81
N LEU A 95 6.11 3.12 11.49
CA LEU A 95 5.83 1.93 10.66
C LEU A 95 6.55 0.66 11.16
N ALA A 96 7.83 0.76 11.54
CA ALA A 96 8.57 -0.39 12.07
C ALA A 96 7.92 -0.96 13.35
N GLU A 97 7.49 -0.08 14.26
CA GLU A 97 6.79 -0.50 15.47
C GLU A 97 5.43 -1.11 15.13
N PHE A 98 4.69 -0.52 14.19
CA PHE A 98 3.41 -1.04 13.71
C PHE A 98 3.55 -2.46 13.14
N ILE A 99 4.55 -2.70 12.28
CA ILE A 99 4.83 -4.01 11.70
C ILE A 99 5.14 -5.04 12.80
N ARG A 100 6.07 -4.69 13.71
CA ARG A 100 6.46 -5.57 14.84
C ARG A 100 5.30 -5.89 15.77
N LYS A 101 4.53 -4.87 16.19
CA LYS A 101 3.42 -5.03 17.14
C LYS A 101 2.32 -5.92 16.58
N ASN A 102 2.07 -5.85 15.29
CA ASN A 102 1.05 -6.66 14.62
C ASN A 102 1.59 -7.99 14.07
N LYS A 103 2.86 -8.34 14.32
CA LYS A 103 3.50 -9.57 13.86
C LYS A 103 3.38 -9.77 12.34
N VAL A 104 3.51 -8.68 11.59
CA VAL A 104 3.52 -8.72 10.12
C VAL A 104 4.78 -9.49 9.67
N THR A 105 4.59 -10.50 8.83
CA THR A 105 5.67 -11.37 8.36
C THR A 105 6.24 -10.98 7.01
N GLU A 106 5.45 -10.27 6.19
CA GLU A 106 5.89 -9.76 4.88
C GLU A 106 5.08 -8.50 4.50
N VAL A 107 5.73 -7.54 3.83
CA VAL A 107 5.12 -6.28 3.40
C VAL A 107 5.02 -6.21 1.87
N TYR A 108 3.83 -5.90 1.35
CA TYR A 108 3.60 -5.69 -0.07
C TYR A 108 3.46 -4.20 -0.39
N ILE A 109 4.34 -3.70 -1.24
CA ILE A 109 4.48 -2.27 -1.53
C ILE A 109 3.88 -1.95 -2.91
N THR A 110 3.00 -0.96 -2.95
CA THR A 110 2.32 -0.46 -4.16
C THR A 110 2.32 1.06 -4.19
N GLY A 111 1.89 1.64 -5.32
CA GLY A 111 1.60 3.07 -5.43
C GLY A 111 2.67 3.89 -6.15
N GLN A 112 2.94 5.10 -5.66
CA GLN A 112 3.81 6.06 -6.35
C GLN A 112 4.72 6.80 -5.36
N VAL A 113 5.92 7.23 -5.77
CA VAL A 113 6.56 7.01 -7.08
C VAL A 113 7.61 5.89 -7.00
N ALA A 114 7.69 5.04 -8.03
CA ALA A 114 8.57 3.86 -8.09
C ALA A 114 10.03 4.24 -7.74
N GLY A 115 10.61 5.19 -8.48
CA GLY A 115 11.97 5.69 -8.25
C GLY A 115 12.17 6.65 -7.08
N MET A 116 11.16 6.88 -6.26
CA MET A 116 11.27 7.72 -5.06
C MET A 116 10.79 6.97 -3.83
N CYS A 117 9.49 7.09 -3.50
CA CYS A 117 8.92 6.59 -2.25
C CYS A 117 8.91 5.06 -2.20
N VAL A 118 8.66 4.37 -3.31
CA VAL A 118 8.55 2.90 -3.34
C VAL A 118 9.92 2.28 -3.10
N ILE A 119 10.95 2.65 -3.87
CA ILE A 119 12.31 2.12 -3.68
C ILE A 119 12.88 2.46 -2.30
N ASN A 120 12.69 3.68 -1.80
CA ASN A 120 13.16 4.05 -0.46
C ASN A 120 12.49 3.21 0.63
N THR A 121 11.19 2.95 0.49
CA THR A 121 10.46 2.13 1.46
C THR A 121 10.87 0.65 1.38
N SER A 122 11.13 0.11 0.18
CA SER A 122 11.60 -1.28 0.04
C SER A 122 13.00 -1.48 0.61
N LEU A 123 13.90 -0.51 0.41
CA LEU A 123 15.24 -0.55 1.00
C LEU A 123 15.18 -0.43 2.53
N ASP A 124 14.29 0.39 3.07
CA ASP A 124 14.10 0.44 4.53
C ASP A 124 13.45 -0.84 5.09
N CYS A 125 12.60 -1.54 4.34
CA CYS A 125 12.16 -2.88 4.75
C CYS A 125 13.36 -3.81 4.92
N TYR A 126 14.30 -3.81 3.96
CA TYR A 126 15.55 -4.57 4.07
C TYR A 126 16.38 -4.14 5.28
N ASN A 127 16.59 -2.84 5.49
CA ASN A 127 17.38 -2.32 6.62
C ASN A 127 16.76 -2.63 8.01
N HIS A 128 15.47 -2.99 8.04
CA HIS A 128 14.75 -3.35 9.26
C HIS A 128 14.51 -4.86 9.38
N ASP A 129 15.13 -5.70 8.54
CA ASP A 129 14.92 -7.16 8.49
C ASP A 129 13.45 -7.54 8.27
N ILE A 130 12.73 -6.75 7.48
CA ILE A 130 11.32 -6.98 7.14
C ILE A 130 11.24 -7.54 5.71
N PRO A 131 10.82 -8.80 5.54
CA PRO A 131 10.55 -9.35 4.21
C PRO A 131 9.56 -8.46 3.46
N SER A 132 9.86 -8.16 2.20
CA SER A 132 8.97 -7.32 1.40
C SER A 132 8.97 -7.69 -0.07
N LYS A 133 7.85 -7.37 -0.73
CA LYS A 133 7.66 -7.46 -2.16
C LYS A 133 7.16 -6.13 -2.71
N VAL A 134 7.65 -5.74 -3.88
CA VAL A 134 7.11 -4.63 -4.67
C VAL A 134 6.23 -5.20 -5.78
N VAL A 135 4.96 -4.81 -5.79
CA VAL A 135 4.01 -5.26 -6.81
C VAL A 135 4.19 -4.39 -8.05
N THR A 136 5.04 -4.86 -8.96
CA THR A 136 5.59 -4.07 -10.08
C THR A 136 4.57 -3.64 -11.14
N ASP A 137 3.38 -4.24 -11.20
CA ASP A 137 2.27 -3.77 -12.03
C ASP A 137 1.23 -2.93 -11.27
N ALA A 138 1.49 -2.64 -9.99
CA ALA A 138 0.71 -1.75 -9.13
C ALA A 138 1.56 -0.56 -8.64
N VAL A 139 2.60 -0.19 -9.38
CA VAL A 139 3.41 1.01 -9.13
C VAL A 139 3.38 1.98 -10.31
N MET A 140 3.65 3.26 -10.03
CA MET A 140 3.71 4.32 -11.05
C MET A 140 5.00 5.14 -10.98
N ASP A 141 5.41 5.68 -12.13
CA ASP A 141 6.51 6.63 -12.25
C ASP A 141 6.27 7.68 -13.36
N THR A 142 7.14 8.67 -13.45
CA THR A 142 7.02 9.85 -14.33
C THR A 142 7.31 9.53 -15.80
N THR A 143 8.03 8.44 -16.09
CA THR A 143 8.32 7.97 -17.46
C THR A 143 8.12 6.46 -17.58
N LYS A 144 7.85 5.97 -18.79
CA LYS A 144 7.71 4.52 -19.06
C LYS A 144 9.04 3.80 -18.84
N GLU A 145 10.13 4.46 -19.18
CA GLU A 145 11.50 3.99 -19.03
C GLU A 145 11.83 3.81 -17.55
N SER A 146 11.45 4.76 -16.70
CA SER A 146 11.61 4.64 -15.25
C SER A 146 10.79 3.47 -14.70
N VAL A 147 9.52 3.33 -15.11
CA VAL A 147 8.69 2.18 -14.71
C VAL A 147 9.34 0.86 -15.11
N LYS A 148 9.87 0.75 -16.33
CA LYS A 148 10.55 -0.45 -16.83
C LYS A 148 11.82 -0.73 -16.03
N PHE A 149 12.64 0.28 -15.79
CA PHE A 149 13.88 0.18 -15.02
C PHE A 149 13.60 -0.30 -13.60
N PHE A 150 12.75 0.40 -12.83
CA PHE A 150 12.48 0.03 -11.44
C PHE A 150 11.76 -1.31 -11.33
N SER A 151 10.85 -1.64 -12.26
CA SER A 151 10.27 -2.99 -12.30
C SER A 151 11.36 -4.06 -12.47
N GLY A 152 12.26 -3.89 -13.43
CA GLY A 152 13.38 -4.80 -13.64
C GLY A 152 14.31 -4.90 -12.43
N TYR A 153 14.63 -3.76 -11.81
CA TYR A 153 15.44 -3.67 -10.60
C TYR A 153 14.84 -4.44 -9.43
N PHE A 154 13.53 -4.27 -9.15
CA PHE A 154 12.87 -5.03 -8.08
C PHE A 154 12.86 -6.54 -8.36
N HIS A 155 12.63 -6.95 -9.61
CA HIS A 155 12.70 -8.35 -10.03
C HIS A 155 14.11 -8.92 -9.91
N SER A 156 15.17 -8.17 -10.27
CA SER A 156 16.55 -8.63 -10.13
C SER A 156 16.98 -8.82 -8.68
N LEU A 157 16.36 -8.10 -7.75
CA LEU A 157 16.57 -8.27 -6.31
C LEU A 157 15.71 -9.39 -5.69
N GLY A 158 14.87 -10.07 -6.49
CA GLY A 158 13.96 -11.11 -5.99
C GLY A 158 12.79 -10.59 -5.15
N ILE A 159 12.60 -9.27 -5.07
CA ILE A 159 11.49 -8.62 -4.35
C ILE A 159 10.37 -8.17 -5.29
N GLY A 160 10.55 -8.25 -6.60
CA GLY A 160 9.51 -7.95 -7.58
C GLY A 160 8.46 -9.06 -7.67
N ILE A 161 7.18 -8.68 -7.73
CA ILE A 161 6.06 -9.59 -8.04
C ILE A 161 5.04 -8.89 -8.94
N LYS A 162 4.20 -9.66 -9.65
CA LYS A 162 3.00 -9.13 -10.33
C LYS A 162 1.75 -9.43 -9.52
N THR A 163 0.73 -8.58 -9.67
CA THR A 163 -0.57 -8.75 -9.02
C THR A 163 -1.15 -10.14 -9.28
N GLY A 164 -1.10 -10.61 -10.54
CA GLY A 164 -1.60 -11.94 -10.90
C GLY A 164 -0.85 -13.10 -10.24
N ASP A 165 0.44 -12.96 -9.96
CA ASP A 165 1.24 -14.01 -9.32
C ASP A 165 0.91 -14.12 -7.84
N TYR A 166 0.74 -12.98 -7.15
CA TYR A 166 0.26 -12.96 -5.77
C TYR A 166 -1.13 -13.60 -5.65
N ILE A 167 -2.05 -13.27 -6.56
CA ILE A 167 -3.42 -13.83 -6.57
C ILE A 167 -3.40 -15.36 -6.75
N LYS A 168 -2.54 -15.88 -7.63
CA LYS A 168 -2.40 -17.34 -7.82
C LYS A 168 -1.88 -18.04 -6.57
N GLN A 169 -0.99 -17.38 -5.82
CA GLN A 169 -0.45 -17.90 -4.56
C GLN A 169 -1.45 -17.79 -3.40
N ASN A 170 -2.44 -16.89 -3.51
CA ASN A 170 -3.43 -16.59 -2.47
C ASN A 170 -4.85 -16.62 -3.05
N PRO A 171 -5.33 -17.79 -3.52
CA PRO A 171 -6.64 -17.88 -4.16
C PRO A 171 -7.76 -17.57 -3.18
N ILE A 172 -8.70 -16.72 -3.61
CA ILE A 172 -9.93 -16.44 -2.88
C ILE A 172 -10.78 -17.71 -2.85
N SER A 173 -11.28 -18.11 -1.69
CA SER A 173 -12.22 -19.23 -1.59
C SER A 173 -13.51 -18.92 -2.37
N ALA A 174 -13.94 -19.82 -3.25
CA ALA A 174 -15.07 -19.64 -4.19
C ALA A 174 -16.40 -19.18 -3.56
N CYS A 175 -16.57 -19.34 -2.24
CA CYS A 175 -17.73 -18.86 -1.49
C CYS A 175 -17.85 -17.32 -1.44
N LEU A 176 -16.82 -16.58 -1.85
CA LEU A 176 -16.76 -15.11 -1.79
C LEU A 176 -16.92 -14.42 -3.16
N LEU A 177 -17.12 -15.18 -4.26
CA LEU A 177 -17.18 -14.66 -5.63
C LEU A 177 -18.61 -14.49 -6.19
N THR A 178 -19.64 -14.44 -5.34
CA THR A 178 -20.99 -14.17 -5.84
C THR A 178 -21.10 -12.71 -6.33
N PRO A 179 -21.84 -12.43 -7.42
CA PRO A 179 -22.03 -11.08 -7.97
C PRO A 179 -22.64 -10.06 -6.98
N THR A 180 -23.07 -10.53 -5.81
CA THR A 180 -23.61 -9.75 -4.70
C THR A 180 -22.55 -9.21 -3.74
N TYR A 181 -21.25 -9.44 -3.97
CA TYR A 181 -20.20 -8.92 -3.10
C TYR A 181 -20.15 -7.39 -3.12
N LYS A 182 -20.83 -6.79 -2.13
CA LYS A 182 -20.65 -5.40 -1.73
C LYS A 182 -19.57 -5.37 -0.65
N PRO A 183 -18.55 -4.47 -0.75
CA PRO A 183 -17.51 -4.37 0.28
C PRO A 183 -18.16 -4.16 1.65
N VAL A 184 -17.94 -5.10 2.57
CA VAL A 184 -18.63 -5.10 3.86
C VAL A 184 -17.99 -4.06 4.77
N ALA A 185 -18.75 -3.02 5.06
CA ALA A 185 -18.43 -2.01 6.04
C ALA A 185 -18.76 -2.47 7.47
N ASP A 186 -18.22 -3.60 7.96
CA ASP A 186 -18.16 -3.79 9.42
C ASP A 186 -17.20 -4.89 9.88
N ARG A 187 -16.37 -4.57 10.89
CA ARG A 187 -15.38 -5.46 11.51
C ARG A 187 -16.01 -6.62 12.28
N GLN A 188 -17.28 -6.53 12.64
CA GLN A 188 -17.93 -7.51 13.53
C GLN A 188 -18.23 -8.85 12.83
N LEU A 189 -18.52 -8.84 11.52
CA LEU A 189 -18.79 -10.08 10.77
C LEU A 189 -17.52 -10.94 10.58
N TYR A 190 -16.36 -10.30 10.41
CA TYR A 190 -15.09 -10.99 10.14
C TYR A 190 -14.50 -11.66 11.39
N ALA A 191 -14.64 -11.02 12.56
CA ALA A 191 -14.23 -11.59 13.84
C ALA A 191 -15.00 -12.89 14.18
N ALA A 192 -16.31 -12.94 13.85
CA ALA A 192 -17.15 -14.11 14.06
C ALA A 192 -16.74 -15.31 13.18
N LYS A 193 -16.23 -15.05 11.97
CA LYS A 193 -15.76 -16.08 11.05
C LYS A 193 -14.45 -16.72 11.53
N ARG A 194 -13.51 -15.90 12.02
CA ARG A 194 -12.24 -16.35 12.62
C ARG A 194 -12.45 -17.18 13.90
N ALA A 195 -13.48 -16.86 14.69
CA ALA A 195 -13.87 -17.66 15.86
C ALA A 195 -14.47 -19.03 15.46
N ARG A 196 -15.30 -19.09 14.42
CA ARG A 196 -15.88 -20.34 13.91
C ARG A 196 -14.84 -21.27 13.28
N GLU A 197 -13.84 -20.75 12.59
CA GLU A 197 -12.79 -21.56 11.96
C GLU A 197 -11.76 -22.08 12.98
N LYS A 198 -11.41 -21.26 13.99
CA LYS A 198 -10.60 -21.72 15.14
C LYS A 198 -11.31 -22.79 15.99
N GLY A 199 -12.64 -22.78 16.04
CA GLY A 199 -13.44 -23.82 16.70
C GLY A 199 -13.42 -25.17 15.97
N LYS A 200 -13.37 -25.18 14.64
CA LYS A 200 -13.36 -26.41 13.84
C LYS A 200 -12.01 -27.16 13.86
N ASN A 201 -10.89 -26.44 14.03
CA ASN A 201 -9.56 -27.07 14.13
C ASN A 201 -9.19 -27.57 15.53
N ARG A 202 -10.03 -27.37 16.55
CA ARG A 202 -9.82 -27.90 17.91
C ARG A 202 -10.49 -29.27 18.17
N GLY A 203 -11.22 -29.81 17.19
CA GLY A 203 -11.86 -31.13 17.28
C GLY A 203 -11.14 -32.25 16.52
N LYS A 204 -9.89 -32.03 16.09
CA LYS A 204 -9.03 -33.02 15.42
C LYS A 204 -7.62 -33.01 16.03
N LEU A 205 -7.55 -33.26 17.33
CA LEU A 205 -6.36 -33.68 18.06
C LEU A 205 -6.79 -34.79 19.01
#